data_AF-D7KJA0-F1
#
_entry.id   AF-D7KJA0-F1
#
_cell.length_a   1.000
_cell.length_b   1.000
_cell.length_c   1.000
_cell.angle_alpha   90.00
_cell.angle_beta   90.00
_cell.angle_gamma   90.00
#
_symmetry.space_group_name_H-M   'P 1'
#
loop_
_entity.id
_entity.type
_entity.pdbx_description
1 polymer ?
#
loop_
_entity_poly.entity_id
_entity_poly.type
_entity_poly.pdbx_seq_one_letter_code
_entity_poly.pdbx_strand_id
1 'polypeptide(L)'
;MRRGEVANGVKCYIKKQRVTKEVAVSQMKKMIRDNYKIVMEEFLTIKGVPRPILVRVLNILRMINVYNYEEGDGFTKPHEKLKDLITALFFYPLPL
;
A
#
# COMPACT_ATOMS: atom_id res chain seq x y z
N MET A 1 -11.48 -8.43 -11.40
CA MET A 1 -12.56 -8.12 -10.44
C MET A 1 -13.65 -9.17 -10.60
N ARG A 2 -13.59 -10.28 -9.85
CA ARG A 2 -14.48 -11.45 -10.02
C ARG A 2 -15.40 -11.74 -8.82
N ARG A 3 -15.26 -11.04 -7.69
CA ARG A 3 -16.04 -11.30 -6.45
C ARG A 3 -17.43 -10.65 -6.39
N GLY A 4 -17.88 -9.98 -7.44
CA GLY A 4 -19.20 -9.30 -7.43
C GLY A 4 -19.26 -7.99 -6.63
N GLU A 5 -18.14 -7.49 -6.09
CA GLU A 5 -18.08 -6.22 -5.36
C GLU A 5 -18.53 -5.05 -6.25
N VAL A 6 -19.72 -4.50 -5.98
CA VAL A 6 -20.34 -3.45 -6.81
C VAL A 6 -19.68 -2.09 -6.60
N ALA A 7 -19.17 -1.83 -5.39
CA ALA A 7 -18.55 -0.56 -5.03
C ALA A 7 -17.10 -0.76 -4.56
N ASN A 8 -16.18 -0.08 -5.24
CA ASN A 8 -14.79 0.12 -4.78
C ASN A 8 -14.31 1.48 -5.31
N GLY A 9 -13.17 1.97 -4.80
CA GLY A 9 -12.67 3.30 -5.15
C GLY A 9 -12.53 3.54 -6.65
N VAL A 10 -12.03 2.55 -7.41
CA VAL A 10 -11.92 2.62 -8.87
C VAL A 10 -13.29 2.73 -9.53
N LYS A 11 -14.24 1.84 -9.19
CA LYS A 11 -15.60 1.84 -9.76
C LYS A 11 -16.36 3.12 -9.42
N CYS A 12 -16.22 3.61 -8.19
CA CYS A 12 -16.83 4.88 -7.77
C CYS A 12 -16.24 6.06 -8.55
N TYR A 13 -14.92 6.08 -8.77
CA TYR A 13 -14.26 7.12 -9.56
C TYR A 13 -14.72 7.10 -11.03
N ILE A 14 -14.74 5.91 -11.65
CA ILE A 14 -15.25 5.71 -13.01
C ILE A 14 -16.70 6.22 -13.13
N LYS A 15 -17.58 5.81 -12.21
CA LYS A 15 -19.00 6.22 -12.23
C LYS A 15 -19.17 7.73 -12.08
N LYS A 16 -18.39 8.36 -11.18
CA LYS A 16 -18.49 9.80 -10.89
C LYS A 16 -17.90 10.66 -12.02
N GLN A 17 -16.73 10.30 -12.53
CA GLN A 17 -15.98 11.09 -13.50
C GLN A 17 -16.22 10.67 -14.95
N ARG A 18 -16.92 9.56 -15.18
CA ARG A 18 -17.21 8.97 -16.51
C ARG A 18 -15.95 8.72 -17.34
N VAL A 19 -14.89 8.23 -16.70
CA VAL A 19 -13.58 7.95 -17.32
C VAL A 19 -13.32 6.45 -17.47
N THR A 20 -12.28 6.07 -18.23
CA THR A 20 -11.86 4.67 -18.33
C THR A 20 -11.24 4.17 -17.02
N LYS A 21 -11.11 2.85 -16.90
CA LYS A 21 -10.48 2.22 -15.74
C LYS A 21 -9.01 2.64 -15.59
N GLU A 22 -8.30 2.77 -16.71
CA GLU A 22 -6.89 3.13 -16.76
C GLU A 22 -6.68 4.55 -16.21
N VAL A 23 -7.56 5.48 -16.60
CA VAL A 23 -7.57 6.85 -16.07
C VAL A 23 -7.86 6.85 -14.56
N ALA A 24 -8.86 6.09 -14.12
CA ALA A 24 -9.19 5.99 -12.69
C ALA A 24 -8.02 5.41 -11.86
N VAL A 25 -7.39 4.33 -12.33
CA VAL A 25 -6.23 3.72 -11.67
C VAL A 25 -5.04 4.69 -11.66
N SER A 26 -4.77 5.37 -12.77
CA SER A 26 -3.70 6.38 -12.86
C SER A 26 -3.92 7.51 -11.84
N GLN A 27 -5.16 7.99 -11.70
CA GLN A 27 -5.50 9.00 -10.70
C GLN A 27 -5.30 8.47 -9.28
N MET A 28 -5.73 7.25 -8.97
CA MET A 28 -5.51 6.67 -7.64
C MET A 28 -4.01 6.54 -7.33
N LYS A 29 -3.19 6.11 -8.30
CA LYS A 29 -1.73 6.05 -8.16
C LYS A 29 -1.14 7.44 -7.92
N LYS A 30 -1.64 8.48 -8.61
CA LYS A 30 -1.25 9.88 -8.35
C LYS A 30 -1.58 10.30 -6.92
N MET A 31 -2.81 10.06 -6.47
CA MET A 31 -3.23 10.37 -5.10
C MET A 31 -2.36 9.67 -4.06
N ILE A 32 -1.99 8.39 -4.26
CA ILE A 32 -1.09 7.66 -3.36
C ILE A 32 0.28 8.37 -3.28
N ARG A 33 0.88 8.74 -4.42
CA ARG A 33 2.17 9.43 -4.45
C ARG A 33 2.12 10.80 -3.78
N ASP A 34 1.05 11.56 -4.00
CA ASP A 34 0.90 12.90 -3.44
C ASP A 34 0.68 12.81 -1.92
N ASN A 35 -0.16 11.89 -1.45
CA ASN A 35 -0.36 11.66 0.00
C ASN A 35 0.90 11.12 0.69
N TYR A 36 1.71 10.31 0.02
CA TYR A 36 2.97 9.85 0.58
C TYR A 36 3.92 11.01 0.93
N LYS A 37 3.96 12.06 0.09
CA LYS A 37 4.74 13.28 0.39
C LYS A 37 4.24 13.98 1.64
N ILE A 38 2.92 14.14 1.78
CA ILE A 38 2.30 14.74 2.96
C ILE A 38 2.64 13.94 4.22
N VAL A 39 2.50 12.60 4.18
CA VAL A 39 2.86 11.75 5.33
C VAL A 39 4.33 11.91 5.73
N MET A 40 5.23 11.99 4.77
CA MET A 40 6.65 12.18 5.05
C MET A 40 6.95 13.56 5.65
N GLU A 41 6.29 14.61 5.15
CA GLU A 41 6.39 15.95 5.72
C GLU A 41 5.90 15.98 7.17
N GLU A 42 4.69 15.49 7.42
CA GLU A 42 4.10 15.36 8.77
C GLU A 42 4.99 14.54 9.71
N PHE A 43 5.55 13.43 9.21
CA PHE A 43 6.50 12.64 9.98
C PHE A 43 7.69 13.48 10.45
N LEU A 44 8.21 14.41 9.65
CA LEU A 44 9.35 15.25 10.03
C LEU A 44 8.95 16.41 10.96
N THR A 45 7.78 17.00 10.73
CA THR A 45 7.34 18.23 11.40
C THR A 45 6.66 17.98 12.75
N ILE A 46 5.90 16.89 12.90
CA ILE A 46 5.18 16.60 14.15
C ILE A 46 6.17 16.46 15.33
N LYS A 47 5.90 17.24 16.39
CA LYS A 47 6.63 17.21 17.67
C LYS A 47 5.77 16.76 18.86
N GLY A 48 4.44 16.90 18.77
CA GLY A 48 3.52 16.57 19.85
C GLY A 48 3.21 15.07 20.03
N VAL A 49 3.78 14.21 19.19
CA VAL A 49 3.56 12.76 19.23
C VAL A 49 4.90 12.05 19.37
N PRO A 50 5.04 11.08 20.29
CA PRO A 50 6.24 10.26 20.42
C PRO A 50 6.66 9.62 19.09
N ARG A 51 7.96 9.70 18.80
CA ARG A 51 8.55 9.14 17.56
C ARG A 51 8.18 7.67 17.29
N PRO A 52 8.16 6.76 18.28
CA PRO A 52 7.77 5.37 18.02
C PRO A 52 6.35 5.21 17.45
N ILE A 53 5.41 6.08 17.84
CA ILE A 53 4.04 6.06 17.32
C ILE A 53 4.04 6.50 15.84
N LEU A 54 4.75 7.57 15.50
CA LEU A 54 4.88 8.05 14.13
C LEU A 54 5.54 7.00 13.22
N VAL A 55 6.59 6.33 13.72
CA VAL A 55 7.26 5.23 13.00
C VAL A 55 6.28 4.08 12.74
N ARG A 56 5.37 3.79 13.67
CA ARG A 56 4.38 2.73 13.47
C ARG A 56 3.42 3.03 12.33
N VAL A 57 2.94 4.27 12.22
CA VAL A 57 2.08 4.71 11.09
C VAL A 57 2.83 4.56 9.77
N LEU A 58 4.09 5.00 9.71
CA LEU A 58 4.91 4.88 8.51
C LEU A 58 5.16 3.41 8.13
N ASN A 59 5.38 2.55 9.11
CA ASN A 59 5.60 1.12 8.88
C ASN A 59 4.34 0.40 8.36
N ILE A 60 3.13 0.84 8.75
CA ILE A 60 1.88 0.30 8.17
C ILE A 60 1.82 0.60 6.66
N LEU A 61 2.12 1.84 6.25
CA LEU A 61 2.14 2.21 4.83
C LEU A 61 3.19 1.43 4.04
N ARG A 62 4.39 1.27 4.59
CA ARG A 62 5.46 0.47 3.99
C ARG A 62 5.07 -1.00 3.85
N MET A 63 4.43 -1.56 4.87
CA MET A 63 3.92 -2.93 4.84
C MET A 63 2.89 -3.11 3.72
N ILE A 64 1.92 -2.21 3.59
CA ILE A 64 0.94 -2.24 2.49
C ILE A 64 1.65 -2.20 1.14
N ASN A 65 2.70 -1.39 0.98
CA ASN A 65 3.46 -1.34 -0.26
C ASN A 65 4.21 -2.65 -0.55
N VAL A 66 4.86 -3.25 0.45
CA VAL A 66 5.54 -4.55 0.31
C VAL A 66 4.57 -5.65 -0.13
N TYR A 67 3.36 -5.65 0.41
CA TYR A 67 2.34 -6.66 0.11
C TYR A 67 1.69 -6.45 -1.26
N ASN A 68 1.79 -5.25 -1.84
CA ASN A 68 1.17 -4.89 -3.13
C ASN A 68 2.21 -4.54 -4.22
N TYR A 69 3.50 -4.83 -4.00
CA TYR A 69 4.63 -4.30 -4.79
C TYR A 69 4.58 -4.63 -6.30
N GLU A 70 3.83 -5.65 -6.72
CA GLU A 70 3.65 -6.04 -8.13
C GLU A 70 2.23 -5.92 -8.67
N GLU A 71 1.40 -5.05 -8.08
CA GLU A 71 -0.05 -4.97 -8.38
C GLU A 71 -0.84 -6.24 -8.06
N GLY A 72 -0.19 -7.21 -7.41
CA GLY A 72 -0.78 -8.41 -6.82
C GLY A 72 -1.43 -8.13 -5.47
N ASP A 73 -2.24 -9.08 -5.01
CA ASP A 73 -2.85 -9.08 -3.69
C ASP A 73 -2.05 -10.01 -2.77
N GLY A 74 -0.98 -9.51 -2.16
CA GLY A 74 -0.15 -10.30 -1.25
C GLY A 74 -0.86 -10.70 0.05
N PHE A 75 -2.00 -10.07 0.38
CA PHE A 75 -2.77 -10.43 1.57
C PHE A 75 -3.56 -11.71 1.37
N THR A 76 -4.25 -11.85 0.23
CA THR A 76 -5.05 -13.05 -0.06
C THR A 76 -4.30 -14.09 -0.91
N LYS A 77 -3.23 -13.67 -1.60
CA LYS A 77 -2.36 -14.55 -2.41
C LYS A 77 -0.90 -14.45 -1.96
N PRO A 78 -0.57 -14.93 -0.75
CA PRO A 78 0.77 -14.79 -0.18
C PRO A 78 1.84 -15.60 -0.92
N HIS A 79 1.44 -16.61 -1.70
CA HIS A 79 2.34 -17.54 -2.37
C HIS A 79 3.19 -16.93 -3.49
N GLU A 80 2.89 -15.72 -3.95
CA GLU A 80 3.62 -15.09 -5.06
C GLU A 80 4.95 -14.47 -4.60
N LYS A 81 4.99 -13.82 -3.44
CA LYS A 81 6.22 -13.16 -2.91
C LYS A 81 6.29 -13.05 -1.39
N LEU A 82 5.14 -12.88 -0.73
CA LEU A 82 5.12 -12.67 0.71
C LEU A 82 5.66 -13.89 1.46
N LYS A 83 5.37 -15.10 0.97
CA LYS A 83 5.91 -16.35 1.54
C LYS A 83 7.44 -16.33 1.55
N ASP A 84 8.09 -15.92 0.48
CA ASP A 84 9.55 -15.89 0.38
C ASP A 84 10.15 -14.88 1.35
N LEU A 85 9.55 -13.69 1.45
CA LEU A 85 9.96 -12.66 2.42
C LEU A 85 9.83 -13.13 3.87
N ILE A 86 8.72 -13.79 4.21
CA ILE A 86 8.51 -14.37 5.55
C ILE A 86 9.56 -15.45 5.81
N THR A 87 9.83 -16.31 4.83
CA THR A 87 10.78 -17.41 5.00
C THR A 87 12.21 -16.87 5.18
N ALA A 88 12.60 -15.89 4.38
CA ALA A 88 13.89 -15.20 4.53
C ALA A 88 14.04 -14.46 5.87
N LEU A 89 12.98 -13.84 6.38
CA LEU A 89 13.04 -13.06 7.62
C LEU A 89 13.04 -13.92 8.89
N PHE A 90 12.31 -15.04 8.89
CA PHE A 90 12.05 -15.83 10.11
C PHE A 90 12.69 -17.22 10.12
N PHE A 91 13.07 -17.79 8.97
CA PHE A 91 13.54 -19.18 8.90
C PHE A 91 14.99 -19.30 8.43
N TYR A 92 15.48 -18.36 7.62
CA TYR A 92 16.85 -18.41 7.09
C TYR A 92 17.73 -17.36 7.76
N PRO A 93 18.70 -17.75 8.60
CA PRO A 93 19.65 -16.81 9.16
C PRO A 93 20.56 -16.25 8.07
N LEU A 94 21.08 -15.04 8.31
CA LEU A 94 22.12 -14.49 7.45
C LEU A 94 23.37 -15.38 7.54
N PRO A 95 24.07 -15.64 6.42
CA PRO A 95 25.33 -16.34 6.45
C PRO A 95 26.33 -15.55 7.30
N LEU A 96 27.11 -16.28 8.11
CA LEU A 96 28.18 -15.73 8.95
C LEU A 96 29.45 -15.46 8.12
#